data_AF-A0A7C0UI76-F1
#
_entry.id   AF-A0A7C0UI76-F1
#
_cell.length_a   1.000
_cell.length_b   1.000
_cell.length_c   1.000
_cell.angle_alpha   90.00
_cell.angle_beta   90.00
_cell.angle_gamma   90.00
#
_symmetry.space_group_name_H-M   'P 1'
#
loop_
_entity.id
_entity.type
_entity.pdbx_description
1 polymer ?
#
loop_
_entity_poly.entity_id
_entity_poly.type
_entity_poly.pdbx_seq_one_letter_code
_entity_poly.pdbx_strand_id
1 'polypeptide(L)'
;LPSNAPAVRLPGYGYKERGTTADKIMGEVMKSQQVKYSDFLIKEIPEVSIYGGVRKIAAVPRIIDVKEHENDLSIEFCLERGEYASVFLREIMKPESPVLAGL
;
A
#
# COMPACT_ATOMS: atom_id res chain seq x y z
N LEU A 1 11.76 -14.04 8.65
CA LEU A 1 11.81 -12.56 8.54
C LEU A 1 10.59 -12.03 9.27
N PRO A 2 10.69 -11.03 10.18
CA PRO A 2 9.68 -10.87 11.22
C PRO A 2 8.33 -10.59 10.58
N SER A 3 7.40 -11.47 10.88
CA SER A 3 6.04 -11.59 10.35
C SER A 3 5.11 -10.40 10.67
N ASN A 4 5.65 -9.30 11.20
CA ASN A 4 4.91 -8.28 11.93
C ASN A 4 5.06 -6.88 11.32
N ALA A 5 5.20 -6.76 9.99
CA ALA A 5 4.99 -5.46 9.36
C ALA A 5 3.57 -4.98 9.72
N PRO A 6 3.41 -3.76 10.27
CA PRO A 6 2.11 -3.28 10.68
C PRO A 6 1.17 -3.29 9.49
N ALA A 7 -0.08 -3.71 9.73
CA ALA A 7 -1.08 -3.81 8.69
C ALA A 7 -2.19 -2.80 8.94
N VAL A 8 -2.71 -2.24 7.85
CA VAL A 8 -3.86 -1.33 7.85
C VAL A 8 -5.05 -2.02 7.23
N ARG A 9 -6.26 -1.64 7.67
CA ARG A 9 -7.49 -2.06 7.01
C ARG A 9 -7.73 -1.18 5.79
N LEU A 10 -8.04 -1.81 4.66
CA LEU A 10 -8.49 -1.11 3.45
C LEU A 10 -9.98 -0.77 3.59
N PRO A 11 -10.42 0.42 3.14
CA PRO A 11 -11.83 0.81 3.17
C PRO A 11 -12.68 -0.11 2.30
N GLY A 12 -13.92 -0.32 2.72
CA GLY A 12 -14.89 -1.17 2.04
C GLY A 12 -16.18 -1.27 2.85
N TYR A 13 -17.23 -1.86 2.28
CA TYR A 13 -18.55 -1.89 2.94
C TYR A 13 -18.59 -2.76 4.19
N GLY A 14 -17.62 -3.66 4.36
CA GLY A 14 -17.42 -4.46 5.57
C GLY A 14 -16.55 -3.79 6.64
N TYR A 15 -16.09 -2.56 6.42
CA TYR A 15 -15.20 -1.87 7.36
C TYR A 15 -15.92 -1.58 8.69
N LYS A 16 -15.28 -1.99 9.80
CA LYS A 16 -15.78 -1.74 11.16
C LYS A 16 -14.70 -1.04 11.96
N GLU A 17 -14.99 0.20 12.36
CA GLU A 17 -14.11 0.98 13.22
C GLU A 17 -13.96 0.31 14.59
N ARG A 18 -12.73 0.27 15.11
CA ARG A 18 -12.40 -0.28 16.43
C ARG A 18 -11.86 0.78 17.39
N GLY A 19 -12.00 2.06 17.03
CA GLY A 19 -11.51 3.20 17.83
C GLY A 19 -9.99 3.35 17.86
N THR A 20 -9.25 2.65 16.98
CA THR A 20 -7.78 2.77 16.90
C THR A 20 -7.37 4.11 16.29
N THR A 21 -6.11 4.52 16.48
CA THR A 21 -5.56 5.70 15.79
C THR A 21 -5.66 5.57 14.27
N ALA A 22 -5.44 4.37 13.73
CA ALA A 22 -5.62 4.10 12.30
C ALA A 22 -7.07 4.30 11.84
N ASP A 23 -8.06 3.95 12.67
CA ASP A 23 -9.47 4.19 12.36
C ASP A 23 -9.81 5.68 12.33
N LYS A 24 -9.26 6.46 13.26
CA LYS A 24 -9.47 7.91 13.29
C LYS A 24 -8.93 8.56 12.03
N ILE A 25 -7.68 8.21 11.65
CA ILE A 25 -7.05 8.71 10.41
C ILE A 25 -7.87 8.28 9.18
N MET A 26 -8.29 6.99 9.11
CA MET A 26 -9.12 6.52 8.00
C MET A 26 -10.44 7.28 7.92
N GLY A 27 -11.12 7.51 9.05
CA GLY A 27 -12.36 8.28 9.10
C GLY A 27 -12.18 9.73 8.64
N GLU A 28 -11.08 10.38 9.01
CA GLU A 28 -10.73 11.73 8.52
C GLU A 28 -10.51 11.75 7.00
N VAL A 29 -9.78 10.76 6.46
CA VAL A 29 -9.58 10.62 5.01
C VAL A 29 -10.93 10.41 4.31
N MET A 30 -11.73 9.43 4.75
CA MET A 30 -13.06 9.14 4.18
C MET A 30 -13.97 10.37 4.19
N LYS A 31 -13.98 11.13 5.30
CA LYS A 31 -14.73 12.38 5.42
C LYS A 31 -14.23 13.45 4.46
N SER A 32 -12.92 13.62 4.31
CA SER A 32 -12.34 14.61 3.37
C SER A 32 -12.65 14.28 1.91
N GLN A 33 -12.77 12.99 1.58
CA GLN A 33 -13.16 12.51 0.25
C GLN A 33 -14.69 12.48 0.05
N GLN A 34 -15.48 12.80 1.08
CA GLN A 34 -16.95 12.71 1.07
C GLN A 34 -17.50 11.31 0.75
N VAL A 35 -16.76 10.26 1.13
CA VAL A 35 -17.13 8.85 0.90
C VAL A 35 -17.53 8.20 2.23
N LYS A 36 -18.57 7.36 2.22
CA LYS A 36 -18.95 6.48 3.33
C LYS A 36 -18.49 5.06 3.03
N TYR A 37 -18.21 4.27 4.08
CA TYR A 37 -17.87 2.85 3.89
C TYR A 37 -18.97 2.09 3.14
N SER A 38 -20.25 2.44 3.34
CA SER A 38 -21.40 1.86 2.63
C SER A 38 -21.36 2.08 1.11
N ASP A 39 -20.67 3.11 0.63
CA ASP A 39 -20.63 3.45 -0.79
C ASP A 39 -19.81 2.45 -1.60
N PHE A 40 -19.01 1.61 -0.92
CA PHE A 40 -18.30 0.48 -1.53
C PHE A 40 -19.23 -0.73 -1.79
N LEU A 41 -20.51 -0.66 -1.44
CA LEU A 41 -21.53 -1.65 -1.81
C LEU A 41 -22.40 -1.10 -2.95
N ILE A 42 -22.25 -1.66 -4.14
CA ILE A 42 -23.01 -1.29 -5.34
C ILE A 42 -24.06 -2.38 -5.55
N LYS A 43 -25.32 -2.09 -5.20
CA LYS A 43 -26.40 -3.08 -5.19
C LYS A 43 -26.82 -3.52 -6.59
N GLU A 44 -26.67 -2.62 -7.55
CA GLU A 44 -27.02 -2.81 -8.95
C GLU A 44 -26.02 -3.72 -9.66
N ILE A 45 -24.76 -3.72 -9.22
CA ILE A 45 -23.67 -4.53 -9.77
C ILE A 45 -22.82 -5.06 -8.59
N PRO A 46 -23.28 -6.11 -7.89
CA PRO A 46 -22.62 -6.62 -6.70
C PRO A 46 -21.15 -7.03 -6.91
N GLU A 47 -20.76 -7.44 -8.12
CA GLU A 47 -19.43 -7.91 -8.48
C GLU A 47 -18.34 -6.83 -8.38
N VAL A 48 -18.72 -5.56 -8.49
CA VAL A 48 -17.78 -4.42 -8.33
C VAL A 48 -17.77 -3.88 -6.90
N SER A 49 -18.55 -4.47 -5.99
CA SER A 49 -18.55 -4.08 -4.57
C SER A 49 -17.26 -4.53 -3.88
N ILE A 50 -16.74 -3.69 -2.99
CA ILE A 50 -15.49 -3.96 -2.25
C ILE A 50 -15.80 -4.13 -0.76
N TYR A 51 -15.61 -5.35 -0.26
CA TYR A 51 -15.81 -5.65 1.17
C TYR A 51 -14.80 -4.90 2.06
N GLY A 52 -13.62 -4.60 1.52
CA GLY A 52 -12.45 -4.12 2.25
C GLY A 52 -11.47 -5.27 2.48
N GLY A 53 -10.44 -5.03 3.28
CA GLY A 53 -9.40 -6.03 3.52
C GLY A 53 -8.34 -5.55 4.50
N VAL A 54 -7.24 -6.28 4.58
CA VAL A 54 -6.07 -5.92 5.38
C VAL A 54 -4.84 -5.96 4.48
N ARG A 55 -4.00 -4.93 4.55
CA ARG A 55 -2.77 -4.83 3.76
C ARG A 55 -1.61 -4.43 4.65
N LYS A 56 -0.45 -5.06 4.46
CA LYS A 56 0.81 -4.64 5.08
C LYS A 56 1.15 -3.22 4.61
N ILE A 57 1.59 -2.37 5.54
CA ILE A 57 1.88 -0.96 5.27
C ILE A 57 3.26 -0.78 4.63
N ALA A 58 4.21 -1.65 4.99
CA ALA A 58 5.57 -1.62 4.46
C ALA A 58 5.83 -2.87 3.63
N ALA A 59 6.39 -2.65 2.44
CA ALA A 59 7.09 -3.69 1.70
C ALA A 59 8.53 -3.73 2.18
N VAL A 60 9.02 -4.91 2.57
CA VAL A 60 10.40 -5.07 3.06
C VAL A 60 11.10 -6.08 2.15
N PRO A 61 11.77 -5.60 1.08
CA PRO A 61 12.45 -6.49 0.16
C PRO A 61 13.54 -7.27 0.88
N ARG A 62 13.64 -8.56 0.56
CA ARG A 62 14.83 -9.34 0.91
C ARG A 62 15.88 -9.09 -0.16
N ILE A 63 16.90 -8.30 0.18
CA ILE A 63 18.05 -8.06 -0.68
C ILE A 63 18.86 -9.36 -0.79
N ILE A 64 19.20 -9.73 -2.02
CA ILE A 64 20.01 -10.90 -2.37
C ILE A 64 21.43 -10.45 -2.69
N ASP A 65 21.58 -9.44 -3.53
CA ASP A 65 22.86 -8.90 -3.97
C ASP A 65 22.77 -7.42 -4.32
N VAL A 66 23.88 -6.70 -4.19
CA VAL A 66 24.03 -5.29 -4.56
C VAL A 66 25.38 -5.08 -5.21
N LYS A 67 25.39 -4.53 -6.43
CA LYS A 67 26.62 -4.18 -7.16
C LYS A 67 26.57 -2.72 -7.55
N GLU A 68 27.57 -1.99 -7.08
CA GLU A 68 27.81 -0.61 -7.46
C GLU A 68 28.75 -0.57 -8.68
N HIS A 69 28.37 0.23 -9.65
CA HIS A 69 29.16 0.58 -10.81
C HIS A 69 29.39 2.10 -10.82
N GLU A 70 30.29 2.60 -11.65
CA GLU A 70 30.68 4.03 -11.62
C GLU A 70 29.48 4.99 -11.72
N ASN A 71 28.43 4.64 -12.46
CA ASN A 71 27.23 5.47 -12.64
C ASN A 71 25.90 4.73 -12.39
N ASP A 72 25.95 3.45 -12.02
CA ASP A 72 24.76 2.60 -11.95
C ASP A 72 24.77 1.74 -10.67
N LEU A 73 23.58 1.35 -10.22
CA LEU A 73 23.38 0.45 -9.08
C LEU A 73 22.52 -0.74 -9.50
N SER A 74 23.09 -1.95 -9.46
CA SER A 74 22.35 -3.18 -9.69
C SER A 74 21.93 -3.79 -8.34
N ILE A 75 20.64 -4.03 -8.14
CA ILE A 75 20.10 -4.63 -6.91
C ILE A 75 19.29 -5.88 -7.28
N GLU A 76 19.65 -7.02 -6.73
CA GLU A 76 18.86 -8.24 -6.77
C GLU A 76 18.06 -8.37 -5.46
N PHE A 77 16.74 -8.51 -5.54
CA PHE A 77 15.89 -8.61 -4.37
C PHE A 77 14.62 -9.43 -4.63
N CYS A 78 14.03 -9.95 -3.55
CA CYS A 78 12.73 -10.61 -3.56
C CYS A 78 11.68 -9.77 -2.82
N LEU A 79 10.46 -9.81 -3.33
CA LEU A 79 9.27 -9.21 -2.74
C LEU A 79 8.23 -10.28 -2.42
N GLU A 80 7.38 -10.00 -1.44
CA GLU A 80 6.19 -10.81 -1.20
C GLU A 80 5.10 -10.53 -2.24
N ARG A 81 4.15 -11.47 -2.39
CA ARG A 81 3.03 -11.32 -3.31
C ARG A 81 2.23 -10.05 -2.99
N GLY A 82 2.00 -9.22 -4.00
CA GLY A 82 1.23 -7.99 -3.89
C GLY A 82 2.04 -6.75 -3.51
N GLU A 83 3.35 -6.91 -3.28
CA GLU A 83 4.31 -5.81 -3.22
C GLU A 83 4.83 -5.46 -4.63
N TYR A 84 5.29 -4.22 -4.82
CA TYR A 84 5.70 -3.71 -6.12
C TYR A 84 7.16 -3.26 -6.07
N ALA A 85 7.95 -3.63 -7.07
CA ALA A 85 9.34 -3.22 -7.20
C ALA A 85 9.48 -1.69 -7.25
N SER A 86 8.56 -1.00 -7.94
CA SER A 86 8.62 0.46 -8.07
C SER A 86 8.51 1.20 -6.73
N VAL A 87 7.78 0.64 -5.74
CA VAL A 87 7.72 1.19 -4.38
C VAL A 87 9.09 1.15 -3.70
N PHE A 88 9.83 0.05 -3.86
CA PHE A 88 11.19 -0.04 -3.35
C PHE A 88 12.15 0.88 -4.11
N LEU A 89 12.09 0.88 -5.44
CA LEU A 89 12.93 1.75 -6.28
C LEU A 89 12.70 3.24 -5.98
N ARG A 90 11.48 3.65 -5.68
CA ARG A 90 11.15 5.02 -5.25
C ARG A 90 11.91 5.41 -3.98
N GLU A 91 12.08 4.49 -3.04
CA GLU A 91 12.83 4.74 -1.80
C GLU A 91 14.34 4.76 -2.01
N ILE A 92 14.87 4.06 -3.03
CA ILE A 92 16.29 4.10 -3.40
C ILE A 92 16.61 5.36 -4.21
N MET A 93 15.84 5.66 -5.25
CA MET A 93 16.09 6.76 -6.18
C MET A 93 15.68 8.12 -5.62
N LYS A 94 14.73 8.16 -4.67
CA LYS A 94 14.17 9.40 -4.08
C LYS A 94 13.85 10.49 -5.11
N PRO A 95 13.16 10.19 -6.23
CA PRO A 95 12.89 11.19 -7.25
C PRO A 95 11.95 12.27 -6.72
N GLU A 96 12.11 13.51 -7.19
CA GLU A 96 11.19 14.61 -6.87
C GLU A 96 9.76 14.29 -7.29
N SER A 97 9.59 13.66 -8.46
CA SER A 97 8.31 13.17 -8.96
C SER A 97 8.40 11.68 -9.28
N PRO A 98 7.86 10.80 -8.40
CA PRO A 98 7.82 9.36 -8.66
C PRO A 98 7.11 9.02 -9.97
N VAL A 99 6.00 9.71 -10.26
CA VAL A 99 5.19 9.47 -11.47
C VAL A 99 5.99 9.78 -12.74
N LEU A 100 6.71 10.90 -12.78
CA LEU A 100 7.53 11.26 -13.94
C LEU A 100 8.75 10.33 -14.10
N ALA A 101 9.25 9.78 -13.00
CA ALA A 101 10.30 8.76 -13.00
C ALA A 101 9.80 7.36 -13.41
N GLY A 102 8.50 7.19 -13.67
CA GLY A 102 7.89 5.91 -14.02
C GLY A 102 7.78 4.93 -12.84
N LEU A 103 7.68 5.45 -11.60
CA LEU A 103 7.63 4.68 -10.36
C LEU A 103 6.24 4.68 -9.70
#